data_AF-A0A8T4R697-F1
#
_entry.id   AF-A0A8T4R697-F1
#
_cell.length_a   1.000
_cell.length_b   1.000
_cell.length_c   1.000
_cell.angle_alpha   90.00
_cell.angle_beta   90.00
_cell.angle_gamma   90.00
#
_symmetry.space_group_name_H-M   'P 1'
#
loop_
_entity.id
_entity.type
_entity.pdbx_description
1 polymer ?
#
loop_
_entity_poly.entity_id
_entity_poly.type
_entity_poly.pdbx_seq_one_letter_code
_entity_poly.pdbx_strand_id
1 'polypeptide(L)'
;MPAIKYKQKCYKCKTNYVTVTWKNKFPVCYQCQKSEMGATITDPEMKKMFNIPEEFYKDNSFLRSIKINYLKYGSLTDKQKEAFKNAVEKLKKSE
;
A
#
# COMPACT_ATOMS: atom_id res chain seq x y z
N MET A 1 -18.68 -0.58 -20.06
CA MET A 1 -19.42 -0.89 -18.81
C MET A 1 -18.53 -0.48 -17.63
N PRO A 2 -18.99 0.37 -16.69
CA PRO A 2 -18.21 0.67 -15.50
C PRO A 2 -18.00 -0.63 -14.71
N ALA A 3 -16.76 -0.96 -14.38
CA ALA A 3 -16.44 -2.14 -13.58
C ALA A 3 -17.18 -2.03 -12.23
N ILE A 4 -18.12 -2.94 -11.97
CA ILE A 4 -18.85 -3.01 -10.71
C ILE A 4 -17.83 -3.19 -9.59
N LYS A 5 -17.65 -2.15 -8.77
CA LYS A 5 -16.71 -2.11 -7.65
C LYS A 5 -17.37 -2.82 -6.47
N TYR A 6 -17.12 -4.12 -6.32
CA TYR A 6 -17.61 -4.88 -5.17
C TYR A 6 -16.92 -4.42 -3.89
N LYS A 7 -17.70 -4.13 -2.84
CA LYS A 7 -17.17 -3.81 -1.51
C LYS A 7 -17.27 -5.06 -0.65
N GLN A 8 -16.14 -5.52 -0.09
CA GLN A 8 -16.14 -6.60 0.89
C GLN A 8 -15.57 -6.11 2.22
N LYS A 9 -15.93 -6.81 3.28
CA LYS A 9 -15.35 -6.59 4.60
C LYS A 9 -13.87 -6.94 4.59
N CYS A 10 -13.08 -6.11 5.25
CA CYS A 10 -11.68 -6.34 5.57
C CYS A 10 -11.46 -7.74 6.16
N TYR A 11 -10.53 -8.52 5.61
CA TYR A 11 -10.26 -9.88 6.06
C TYR A 11 -9.79 -9.94 7.53
N LYS A 12 -8.97 -8.97 7.95
CA LYS A 12 -8.36 -8.92 9.29
C LYS A 12 -9.32 -8.39 10.35
N CYS A 13 -10.06 -7.35 10.01
CA CYS A 13 -10.89 -6.60 10.96
C CYS A 13 -12.39 -6.88 10.83
N LYS A 14 -12.86 -7.48 9.74
CA LYS A 14 -14.26 -7.83 9.44
C LYS A 14 -15.30 -6.71 9.59
N THR A 15 -14.87 -5.48 9.87
CA THR A 15 -15.74 -4.36 10.24
C THR A 15 -15.75 -3.30 9.14
N ASN A 16 -14.59 -2.97 8.58
CA ASN A 16 -14.48 -1.95 7.53
C ASN A 16 -14.71 -2.54 6.13
N TYR A 17 -15.52 -1.83 5.32
CA TYR A 17 -15.72 -2.15 3.91
C TYR A 17 -14.57 -1.59 3.06
N VAL A 18 -14.02 -2.42 2.18
CA VAL A 18 -12.92 -2.07 1.27
C VAL A 18 -13.34 -2.42 -0.14
N THR A 19 -12.99 -1.56 -1.10
CA THR A 19 -13.22 -1.81 -2.52
C THR A 19 -12.33 -2.98 -2.98
N VAL A 20 -12.95 -4.03 -3.49
CA VAL A 20 -12.28 -5.24 -3.98
C VAL A 20 -12.24 -5.20 -5.49
N THR A 21 -11.05 -5.45 -6.03
CA THR A 21 -10.84 -5.77 -7.44
C THR A 21 -10.55 -7.27 -7.55
N TRP A 22 -10.78 -7.88 -8.71
CA TRP A 22 -10.54 -9.33 -8.92
C TRP A 22 -9.13 -9.79 -8.49
N LYS A 23 -8.15 -8.87 -8.47
CA LYS A 23 -6.74 -9.16 -8.15
C LYS A 23 -6.51 -9.27 -6.64
N ASN A 24 -7.39 -8.67 -5.82
CA ASN A 24 -7.23 -8.58 -4.38
C ASN A 24 -8.10 -9.63 -3.69
N LYS A 25 -7.59 -10.87 -3.63
CA LYS A 25 -8.25 -12.00 -2.94
C LYS A 25 -8.43 -11.77 -1.44
N PHE A 26 -7.57 -10.96 -0.81
CA PHE A 26 -7.62 -10.63 0.62
C PHE A 26 -7.65 -9.10 0.84
N PRO A 27 -8.84 -8.48 0.93
CA PRO A 27 -8.94 -7.03 1.16
C PRO A 27 -8.56 -6.68 2.61
N VAL A 28 -7.60 -5.78 2.78
CA VAL A 28 -7.17 -5.30 4.11
C VAL A 28 -7.40 -3.79 4.19
N CYS A 29 -8.00 -3.32 5.28
CA CYS A 29 -8.25 -1.89 5.47
C CYS A 29 -6.96 -1.13 5.81
N TYR A 30 -6.99 0.19 5.58
CA TYR A 30 -5.88 1.09 5.92
C TYR A 30 -5.50 1.01 7.40
N GLN A 31 -6.48 0.96 8.32
CA GLN A 31 -6.23 0.88 9.76
C GLN A 31 -5.45 -0.38 10.16
N CYS A 32 -5.81 -1.53 9.60
CA CYS A 32 -5.10 -2.80 9.84
C CYS A 32 -3.68 -2.80 9.30
N GLN A 33 -3.45 -2.12 8.17
CA GLN A 33 -2.10 -1.97 7.60
C GLN A 33 -1.28 -0.90 8.34
N LYS A 34 -1.92 0.13 8.93
CA LYS A 34 -1.23 1.20 9.66
C LYS A 34 -0.43 0.65 10.85
N SER A 35 -0.98 -0.33 11.57
CA SER A 35 -0.27 -1.03 12.66
C SER A 35 1.00 -1.72 12.18
N GLU A 36 1.03 -2.25 10.96
CA GLU A 36 2.20 -2.92 10.38
C GLU A 36 3.19 -1.92 9.75
N MET A 37 2.73 -0.72 9.37
CA MET A 37 3.55 0.34 8.78
C MET A 37 4.29 1.22 9.80
N GLY A 38 3.99 1.06 11.09
CA GLY A 38 4.56 1.87 12.19
C GLY A 38 5.95 1.42 12.64
N ALA A 39 6.49 0.33 12.10
CA ALA A 39 7.83 -0.13 12.46
C ALA A 39 8.91 0.81 11.91
N THR A 40 9.98 0.97 12.69
CA THR A 40 11.09 1.88 12.43
C THR A 40 11.88 1.41 11.20
N ILE A 41 12.07 2.31 10.23
CA ILE A 41 12.92 2.05 9.06
C ILE A 41 14.35 2.44 9.43
N THR A 42 15.25 1.47 9.46
CA THR A 42 16.66 1.67 9.82
C THR A 42 17.46 2.27 8.66
N ASP A 43 17.12 1.97 7.41
CA ASP A 43 17.86 2.45 6.24
C ASP A 43 17.50 3.90 5.85
N PRO A 44 18.47 4.83 5.75
CA PRO A 44 18.21 6.22 5.43
C PRO A 44 17.68 6.43 4.00
N GLU A 45 18.08 5.60 3.04
CA GLU A 45 17.59 5.67 1.67
C GLU A 45 16.11 5.27 1.57
N MET A 46 15.73 4.19 2.25
CA MET A 46 14.34 3.73 2.29
C MET A 46 13.46 4.71 3.05
N LYS A 47 13.99 5.32 4.12
CA LYS A 47 13.29 6.37 4.86
C LYS A 47 12.93 7.56 3.98
N LYS A 48 13.81 7.97 3.05
CA LYS A 48 13.51 9.03 2.07
C LYS A 48 12.45 8.57 1.05
N MET A 49 12.54 7.35 0.53
CA MET A 49 11.56 6.82 -0.43
C MET A 49 10.16 6.70 0.18
N PHE A 50 10.06 6.28 1.44
CA PHE A 50 8.79 6.14 2.15
C PHE A 50 8.29 7.43 2.80
N ASN A 51 9.00 8.55 2.64
CA ASN A 51 8.54 9.86 3.08
C ASN A 51 7.58 10.46 2.03
N ILE A 52 6.41 9.84 1.91
CA ILE A 52 5.30 10.30 1.05
C ILE A 52 4.07 10.63 1.92
N PRO A 53 3.16 11.50 1.45
CA PRO A 53 1.97 11.89 2.22
C PRO A 53 1.08 10.68 2.57
N GLU A 54 0.42 10.73 3.72
CA GLU A 54 -0.51 9.67 4.15
C GLU A 54 -1.66 9.43 3.15
N GLU A 55 -2.01 10.43 2.34
CA GLU A 55 -3.03 10.36 1.30
C GLU A 55 -2.67 9.34 0.21
N PHE A 56 -1.41 9.32 -0.25
CA PHE A 56 -0.93 8.34 -1.22
C PHE A 56 -1.06 6.90 -0.68
N TYR A 57 -0.83 6.73 0.62
CA TYR A 57 -1.03 5.43 1.27
C TYR A 57 -2.50 5.06 1.39
N LYS A 58 -3.42 6.02 1.60
CA LYS A 58 -4.86 5.73 1.63
C LYS A 58 -5.35 5.29 0.25
N ASP A 59 -5.01 6.03 -0.79
CA ASP A 59 -5.46 5.74 -2.15
C ASP A 59 -4.89 4.45 -2.72
N ASN A 60 -3.62 4.15 -2.45
CA ASN A 60 -2.96 3.02 -3.08
C ASN A 60 -2.58 1.90 -2.10
N SER A 61 -3.23 0.75 -2.25
CA SER A 61 -2.92 -0.47 -1.49
C SER A 61 -1.53 -1.05 -1.80
N PHE A 62 -0.98 -0.77 -2.99
CA PHE A 62 0.35 -1.24 -3.39
C PHE A 62 1.49 -0.54 -2.63
N LEU A 63 1.38 0.77 -2.42
CA LEU A 63 2.39 1.51 -1.65
C LEU A 63 2.46 1.00 -0.20
N ARG A 64 1.29 0.64 0.36
CA ARG A 64 1.19 0.01 1.68
C ARG A 64 1.85 -1.36 1.70
N SER A 65 1.59 -2.21 0.70
CA SER A 65 2.18 -3.56 0.66
C SER A 65 3.69 -3.55 0.47
N ILE A 66 4.24 -2.64 -0.33
CA ILE A 66 5.69 -2.46 -0.49
C ILE A 66 6.35 -2.11 0.85
N LYS A 67 5.77 -1.16 1.60
CA LYS A 67 6.29 -0.76 2.91
C LYS A 67 6.22 -1.92 3.91
N ILE A 68 5.11 -2.64 3.98
CA ILE A 68 4.97 -3.81 4.86
C ILE A 68 5.97 -4.91 4.49
N ASN A 69 6.14 -5.19 3.19
CA ASN A 69 7.11 -6.18 2.73
C ASN A 69 8.54 -5.78 3.11
N TYR A 70 8.91 -4.52 2.92
CA TYR A 70 10.22 -4.03 3.35
C TYR A 70 10.41 -4.18 4.86
N LEU A 71 9.41 -3.84 5.67
CA LEU A 71 9.48 -4.01 7.13
C LEU A 71 9.57 -5.49 7.55
N LYS A 72 8.95 -6.40 6.80
CA LYS A 72 8.94 -7.83 7.09
C LYS A 72 10.22 -8.55 6.64
N TYR A 73 10.76 -8.17 5.49
CA TYR A 73 11.89 -8.85 4.84
C TYR A 73 13.21 -8.08 4.97
N GLY A 74 13.19 -6.85 5.46
CA GLY A 74 14.37 -5.99 5.65
C GLY A 74 15.05 -5.53 4.36
N SER A 75 14.50 -5.89 3.19
CA SER A 75 15.12 -5.60 1.90
C SER A 75 14.07 -5.44 0.80
N LEU A 76 14.43 -4.66 -0.22
CA LEU A 76 13.65 -4.44 -1.43
C LEU A 76 14.54 -4.69 -2.64
N THR A 77 14.02 -5.44 -3.60
CA THR A 77 14.65 -5.60 -4.91
C THR A 77 14.56 -4.30 -5.71
N ASP A 78 15.51 -4.06 -6.62
CA ASP A 78 15.52 -2.84 -7.43
C ASP A 78 14.26 -2.67 -8.27
N LYS A 79 13.71 -3.80 -8.75
CA LYS A 79 12.41 -3.83 -9.43
C LYS A 79 11.26 -3.33 -8.55
N GLN A 80 11.27 -3.66 -7.26
CA GLN A 80 10.27 -3.16 -6.31
C GLN A 80 10.44 -1.67 -6.02
N LYS A 81 11.69 -1.18 -5.92
CA LYS A 81 11.98 0.25 -5.76
C LYS A 81 11.52 1.06 -6.98
N GLU A 82 11.78 0.55 -8.18
CA GLU A 82 11.35 1.17 -9.44
C GLU A 82 9.82 1.16 -9.58
N ALA A 83 9.18 0.02 -9.29
CA ALA A 83 7.73 -0.09 -9.29
C ALA A 83 7.08 0.87 -8.28
N PHE A 84 7.71 1.09 -7.12
CA PHE A 84 7.25 2.06 -6.13
C PHE A 84 7.32 3.49 -6.67
N LYS A 85 8.45 3.91 -7.25
CA LYS A 85 8.60 5.22 -7.88
C LYS A 85 7.55 5.46 -8.97
N ASN A 86 7.41 4.50 -9.89
CA ASN A 86 6.41 4.54 -10.95
C ASN A 86 4.97 4.64 -10.42
N ALA A 87 4.66 3.95 -9.31
CA ALA A 87 3.34 4.02 -8.69
C ALA A 87 3.07 5.40 -8.07
N VAL A 88 4.07 6.01 -7.42
CA VAL A 88 3.96 7.38 -6.89
C VAL A 88 3.79 8.39 -8.02
N GLU A 89 4.56 8.27 -9.09
CA GLU A 89 4.42 9.15 -10.27
C GLU A 89 3.06 9.02 -10.94
N LYS A 90 2.52 7.80 -11.07
CA LYS A 90 1.17 7.59 -11.60
C LYS A 90 0.10 8.25 -10.75
N LEU A 91 0.23 8.19 -9.42
CA LEU A 91 -0.71 8.87 -8.53
C LEU A 91 -0.63 10.39 -8.69
N LYS A 92 0.57 10.97 -8.76
CA LYS A 92 0.76 12.40 -9.02
C LYS A 92 0.19 12.86 -10.36
N LYS A 93 0.22 12.00 -11.39
CA LYS A 93 -0.33 12.28 -12.72
C LYS A 93 -1.84 12.07 -12.84
N SER A 94 -2.46 11.40 -11.87
CA SER A 94 -3.92 11.12 -11.90
C SER A 94 -4.73 12.19 -11.17
N GLU A 95 -4.08 13.27 -10.74
CA GLU A 95 -4.65 14.46 -10.11
C GLU A 95 -4.84 15.59 -11.13
#